data_AF-A0A0M3JG45-F1
#
_entry.id   AF-A0A0M3JG45-F1
#
_cell.length_a   1.000
_cell.length_b   1.000
_cell.length_c   1.000
_cell.angle_alpha   90.00
_cell.angle_beta   90.00
_cell.angle_gamma   90.00
#
_symmetry.space_group_name_H-M   'P 1'
#
loop_
_entity.id
_entity.type
_entity.pdbx_description
1 polymer ?
#
loop_
_entity_poly.entity_id
_entity_poly.type
_entity_poly.pdbx_seq_one_letter_code
_entity_poly.pdbx_strand_id
1 'polypeptide(L)'
;MSEHFCFTCNRLRITADGNLKVCLHGSNEVSLRDVLRSGATQQQLETVIREALGRKKRQHAGGVAYQPLSVYQSRESRSNDQSTDDPY
;
A
#
# COMPACT_ATOMS: atom_id res chain seq x y z
N MET A 1 3.88 22.94 27.44
CA MET A 1 2.74 22.55 26.57
C MET A 1 3.32 22.11 25.24
N SER A 2 2.96 20.93 24.73
CA SER A 2 3.40 20.48 23.40
C SER A 2 2.40 20.95 22.34
N GLU A 3 2.86 21.74 21.37
CA GLU A 3 2.02 22.17 20.25
C GLU A 3 1.97 21.08 19.17
N HIS A 4 0.77 20.83 18.65
CA HIS A 4 0.57 19.91 17.55
C HIS A 4 0.94 20.55 16.21
N PHE A 5 1.93 19.99 15.51
CA PHE A 5 2.43 20.50 14.21
C PHE A 5 1.90 19.72 13.01
N CYS A 6 0.90 18.83 13.19
CA CYS A 6 0.40 17.96 12.12
C CYS A 6 -0.11 18.73 10.89
N PHE A 7 -0.68 19.92 11.09
CA PHE A 7 -1.21 20.77 10.02
C PHE A 7 -0.13 21.30 9.06
N THR A 8 1.07 21.58 9.56
CA THR A 8 2.21 22.07 8.76
C THR A 8 3.21 20.95 8.41
N CYS A 9 3.01 19.75 8.95
CA CYS A 9 3.91 18.62 8.71
C CYS A 9 3.92 18.22 7.23
N ASN A 10 5.07 18.30 6.58
CA ASN A 10 5.31 17.88 5.19
C ASN A 10 6.24 16.65 5.10
N ARG A 11 6.41 15.91 6.22
CA ARG A 11 7.35 14.79 6.29
C ARG A 11 6.72 13.49 5.82
N LEU A 12 7.41 12.83 4.91
CA LEU A 12 7.16 11.46 4.47
C LEU A 12 8.30 10.57 4.94
N ARG A 13 8.03 9.27 5.10
CA ARG A 13 9.04 8.30 5.52
C ARG A 13 8.95 7.06 4.64
N ILE A 14 10.10 6.46 4.36
CA ILE A 14 10.21 5.13 3.78
C ILE A 14 10.79 4.22 4.87
N THR A 15 10.15 3.08 5.12
CA THR A 15 10.64 2.08 6.08
C THR A 15 11.78 1.26 5.47
N ALA A 16 12.53 0.53 6.30
CA ALA A 16 13.59 -0.35 5.82
C ALA A 16 13.09 -1.43 4.85
N ASP A 17 11.83 -1.86 5.01
CA ASP A 17 11.18 -2.84 4.13
C ASP A 17 10.75 -2.25 2.77
N GLY A 18 10.83 -0.91 2.63
CA GLY A 18 10.48 -0.20 1.39
C GLY A 18 9.03 0.28 1.34
N ASN A 19 8.35 0.40 2.48
CA ASN A 19 6.99 0.95 2.55
C ASN A 19 7.02 2.47 2.75
N LEU A 20 6.15 3.19 2.04
CA LEU A 20 5.88 4.61 2.24
C LEU A 20 4.88 4.80 3.38
N LYS A 21 5.27 5.60 4.38
CA LYS A 21 4.40 6.12 5.43
C LYS A 21 4.19 7.62 5.26
N VAL A 22 2.93 8.03 5.21
CA VAL A 22 2.55 9.45 5.12
C VAL A 22 2.40 10.13 6.48
N CYS A 23 2.49 9.35 7.56
CA CYS A 23 2.53 9.87 8.92
C CYS A 23 3.25 8.90 9.87
N LEU A 24 3.91 9.43 10.90
CA LEU A 24 4.68 8.61 11.86
C LEU A 24 3.79 7.62 12.61
N HIS A 25 2.68 8.10 13.17
CA HIS A 25 1.73 7.28 13.93
C HIS A 25 0.53 6.83 13.08
N GLY A 26 0.65 6.90 11.75
CA GLY A 26 -0.34 6.34 10.84
C GLY A 26 -0.11 4.84 10.68
N SER A 27 -1.20 4.06 10.70
CA SER A 27 -1.17 2.63 10.37
C SER A 27 -1.12 2.36 8.86
N ASN A 28 -1.41 3.37 8.04
CA ASN A 28 -1.47 3.21 6.59
C ASN A 28 -0.07 3.26 6.00
N GLU A 29 0.28 2.21 5.26
CA GLU A 29 1.53 2.09 4.52
C GLU A 29 1.25 1.57 3.11
N VAL A 30 2.13 1.89 2.17
CA VAL A 30 2.08 1.40 0.78
C VAL A 30 3.47 0.89 0.39
N SER A 31 3.59 -0.34 -0.08
CA SER A 31 4.87 -0.91 -0.52
C SER A 31 5.31 -0.30 -1.86
N LEU A 32 6.25 0.64 -1.81
CA LEU A 32 6.84 1.20 -3.03
C LEU A 32 7.83 0.20 -3.66
N ARG A 33 8.44 -0.65 -2.84
CA ARG A 33 9.34 -1.70 -3.29
C ARG A 33 8.66 -2.65 -4.26
N ASP A 34 7.45 -3.11 -3.95
CA ASP A 34 6.72 -4.05 -4.81
C ASP A 34 6.27 -3.37 -6.10
N VAL A 35 5.79 -2.13 -6.02
CA VAL A 35 5.41 -1.32 -7.19
C VAL A 35 6.60 -1.10 -8.13
N LEU A 36 7.78 -0.77 -7.60
CA LEU A 36 8.98 -0.62 -8.41
C LEU A 36 9.43 -1.96 -9.03
N ARG A 37 9.36 -3.05 -8.27
CA ARG A 37 9.77 -4.39 -8.73
C ARG A 37 8.81 -5.01 -9.74
N SER A 38 7.55 -4.58 -9.76
CA SER A 38 6.61 -4.98 -10.81
C SER A 38 6.87 -4.26 -12.15
N GLY A 39 7.90 -3.41 -12.24
CA GLY A 39 8.22 -2.67 -13.47
C GLY A 39 7.28 -1.49 -13.73
N ALA A 40 6.69 -0.90 -12.68
CA ALA A 40 5.80 0.24 -12.84
C ALA A 40 6.50 1.43 -13.51
N THR A 41 5.75 2.15 -14.34
CA THR A 41 6.23 3.39 -14.95
C THR A 41 6.30 4.53 -13.92
N GLN A 42 7.04 5.59 -14.26
CA GLN A 42 7.11 6.82 -13.45
C GLN A 42 5.71 7.35 -13.10
N GLN A 43 4.79 7.38 -14.07
CA GLN A 43 3.43 7.90 -13.91
C GLN A 43 2.60 7.02 -12.96
N GLN A 44 2.76 5.71 -13.03
CA GLN A 44 2.08 4.79 -12.12
C GLN A 44 2.59 4.95 -10.68
N LEU A 45 3.91 5.06 -10.51
CA LEU A 45 4.52 5.31 -9.21
C LEU A 45 4.06 6.66 -8.62
N GLU A 46 4.02 7.71 -9.43
CA GLU A 46 3.53 9.02 -9.01
C GLU A 46 2.07 8.96 -8.56
N THR A 47 1.22 8.26 -9.31
CA THR A 47 -0.20 8.07 -8.97
C THR A 47 -0.33 7.38 -7.61
N VAL A 48 0.39 6.28 -7.39
CA VAL A 48 0.39 5.55 -6.12
C VAL A 48 0.81 6.45 -4.95
N ILE A 49 1.86 7.26 -5.13
CA ILE A 49 2.34 8.18 -4.10
C ILE A 49 1.29 9.26 -3.82
N ARG A 50 0.68 9.87 -4.84
CA ARG A 50 -0.36 10.89 -4.69
C ARG A 50 -1.59 10.35 -3.95
N GLU A 51 -2.01 9.13 -4.29
CA GLU A 51 -3.11 8.46 -3.59
C GLU A 51 -2.77 8.19 -2.12
N ALA A 52 -1.54 7.72 -1.83
CA ALA A 52 -1.09 7.52 -0.46
C ALA A 52 -1.13 8.83 0.34
N LEU A 53 -0.70 9.95 -0.26
CA LEU A 53 -0.74 11.28 0.35
C LEU A 53 -2.16 11.78 0.60
N GLY A 54 -3.10 11.51 -0.30
CA GLY A 54 -4.52 11.84 -0.11
C GLY A 54 -5.14 11.18 1.12
N ARG A 55 -4.58 10.05 1.58
CA ARG A 55 -5.02 9.34 2.79
C ARG A 55 -4.44 9.91 4.09
N LYS A 56 -3.59 10.94 4.02
CA LYS A 56 -3.02 11.60 5.19
C LYS A 56 -4.11 12.32 5.98
N LYS A 57 -4.42 11.83 7.17
CA LYS A 57 -5.34 12.47 8.11
C LYS A 57 -4.76 13.83 8.56
N ARG A 58 -5.63 14.84 8.72
CA ARG A 58 -5.23 16.21 9.17
C ARG A 58 -4.56 16.20 10.55
N GLN A 59 -4.94 15.23 11.38
CA GLN A 59 -4.36 14.95 12.68
C GLN A 59 -4.60 13.48 13.05
N HIS A 60 -3.83 12.97 13.99
CA HIS A 60 -4.14 11.68 14.61
C HIS A 60 -5.40 11.84 15.46
N ALA A 61 -6.51 11.24 15.05
CA ALA A 61 -7.58 10.91 15.97
C ALA A 61 -7.12 9.67 16.76
N GLY A 62 -7.15 9.72 18.09
CA GLY A 62 -7.06 8.49 18.88
C GLY A 62 -8.20 7.56 18.48
N GLY A 63 -7.89 6.38 17.95
CA GLY A 63 -8.86 5.39 17.40
C GLY A 63 -9.38 5.81 16.02
N VAL A 64 -9.52 4.97 15.00
CA VAL A 64 -9.88 3.55 14.92
C VAL A 64 -9.16 2.92 13.70
N ALA A 65 -8.94 1.61 13.77
CA ALA A 65 -8.33 0.76 12.75
C ALA A 65 -9.21 0.54 11.49
N TYR A 66 -8.62 -0.16 10.49
CA TYR A 66 -9.25 -0.92 9.38
C TYR A 66 -9.40 -0.20 8.01
N GLN A 67 -9.12 -0.76 6.80
CA GLN A 67 -8.74 -2.10 6.27
C GLN A 67 -7.60 -1.99 5.22
N PRO A 68 -6.85 -3.09 4.93
CA PRO A 68 -6.01 -3.18 3.73
C PRO A 68 -6.84 -3.49 2.48
N LEU A 69 -6.60 -2.75 1.39
CA LEU A 69 -7.12 -3.04 0.06
C LEU A 69 -6.29 -4.18 -0.57
N SER A 70 -6.89 -5.36 -0.68
CA SER A 70 -6.43 -6.43 -1.57
C SER A 70 -6.74 -6.03 -3.01
N VAL A 71 -5.86 -5.24 -3.65
CA VAL A 71 -5.93 -4.95 -5.08
C VAL A 71 -4.63 -5.42 -5.73
N TYR A 72 -4.50 -6.75 -5.81
CA TYR A 72 -3.67 -7.41 -6.81
C TYR A 72 -4.17 -8.85 -7.00
N GLN A 73 -5.43 -8.99 -7.45
CA GLN A 73 -5.87 -10.24 -8.05
C GLN A 73 -5.64 -10.15 -9.55
N SER A 74 -4.55 -10.75 -9.99
CA SER A 74 -4.38 -11.17 -11.38
C SER A 74 -3.77 -12.57 -11.37
N ARG A 75 -4.55 -13.53 -11.88
CA ARG A 75 -4.09 -14.64 -12.71
C ARG A 75 -5.32 -15.35 -13.28
N GLU A 76 -5.54 -15.06 -14.56
CA GLU A 76 -6.40 -15.79 -15.47
C GLU A 76 -6.00 -17.28 -15.53
N SER A 77 -7.03 -18.12 -15.64
CA SER A 77 -7.15 -19.24 -16.57
C SER A 77 -5.90 -20.07 -16.88
N ARG A 78 -5.79 -21.24 -16.25
CA ARG A 78 -5.27 -22.44 -16.92
C ARG A 78 -6.30 -23.56 -16.82
N SER A 79 -7.06 -23.70 -17.89
CA SER A 79 -7.57 -25.00 -18.32
C SER A 79 -6.38 -25.95 -18.45
N ASN A 80 -6.36 -27.02 -17.68
CA ASN A 80 -5.69 -28.24 -18.12
C ASN A 80 -6.68 -29.38 -17.97
N ASP A 81 -7.28 -29.69 -19.12
CA ASP A 81 -7.80 -31.00 -19.45
C ASP A 81 -6.77 -32.07 -19.06
N GLN A 82 -7.15 -32.95 -18.14
CA GLN A 82 -6.60 -34.29 -18.09
C GLN A 82 -7.67 -35.18 -17.47
N SER A 83 -8.57 -35.64 -18.32
CA SER A 83 -9.11 -36.98 -18.15
C SER A 83 -7.94 -37.96 -18.09
N THR A 84 -7.89 -38.78 -17.06
CA THR A 84 -7.86 -40.24 -17.17
C THR A 84 -7.82 -40.87 -15.78
N ASP A 85 -8.56 -41.96 -15.72
CA ASP A 85 -8.77 -42.88 -14.62
C ASP A 85 -7.44 -43.42 -14.05
N ASP A 86 -7.35 -43.61 -12.73
CA ASP A 86 -7.46 -44.98 -12.18
C ASP A 86 -7.30 -45.00 -10.65
N PRO A 87 -8.00 -45.93 -9.96
CA PRO A 87 -7.94 -46.12 -8.53
C PRO A 87 -6.95 -47.23 -8.17
N TYR A 88 -5.84 -46.86 -7.54
CA TYR A 88 -5.07 -47.74 -6.68
C TYR A 88 -4.65 -46.99 -5.42
#